data_AF-A0A8X7WIJ1-F1
#
_entry.id   AF-A0A8X7WIJ1-F1
#
_cell.length_a   1.000
_cell.length_b   1.000
_cell.length_c   1.000
_cell.angle_alpha   90.00
_cell.angle_beta   90.00
_cell.angle_gamma   90.00
#
_symmetry.space_group_name_H-M   'P 1'
#
loop_
_entity.id
_entity.type
_entity.pdbx_description
1 polymer ?
#
loop_
_entity_poly.entity_id
_entity_poly.type
_entity_poly.pdbx_seq_one_letter_code
_entity_poly.pdbx_strand_id
1 'polypeptide(L)' 'MGLDYSYTQPSESEDFGGNYSSDTEYCEVEDLIRWDQAELNYNYAATVQYPPQPEVEFGFPQTCYCGGRPKLATSHCK' A
#
# COMPACT_ATOMS: atom_id res chain seq x y z
N MET A 1 -36.45 2.19 -0.05
CA MET A 1 -36.03 3.00 -1.20
C MET A 1 -34.59 2.62 -1.51
N GLY A 2 -34.38 1.58 -2.31
CA GLY A 2 -33.04 1.12 -2.70
C GLY A 2 -32.68 1.78 -4.01
N LEU A 3 -31.61 2.59 -4.02
CA LEU A 3 -31.10 3.20 -5.24
C LEU A 3 -30.17 2.17 -5.89
N ASP A 4 -30.57 1.65 -7.04
CA ASP A 4 -29.72 0.81 -7.88
C ASP A 4 -28.63 1.70 -8.49
N TYR A 5 -27.45 1.71 -7.87
CA TYR A 5 -26.29 2.43 -8.39
C TYR A 5 -25.70 1.67 -9.57
N SER A 6 -26.12 2.03 -10.78
CA SER A 6 -25.49 1.55 -12.00
C SER A 6 -24.31 2.45 -12.34
N TYR A 7 -23.11 2.03 -11.94
CA TYR A 7 -21.88 2.73 -12.30
C TYR A 7 -21.55 2.47 -13.76
N THR A 8 -21.71 3.49 -14.61
CA THR A 8 -21.23 3.45 -15.99
C THR A 8 -19.84 4.06 -16.00
N GLN A 9 -18.82 3.21 -16.10
CA GLN A 9 -17.43 3.66 -16.21
C GLN A 9 -17.30 4.52 -17.46
N PRO A 10 -16.88 5.79 -17.36
CA PRO A 10 -16.68 6.61 -18.54
C PRO A 10 -15.58 5.97 -19.40
N SER A 11 -15.83 5.86 -20.70
CA SER A 11 -14.83 5.46 -21.67
C SER A 11 -13.63 6.40 -21.50
N GLU A 12 -12.44 5.83 -21.31
CA GLU A 12 -11.20 6.60 -21.22
C GLU A 12 -11.09 7.44 -22.49
N SER A 13 -11.41 8.74 -22.38
CA SER A 13 -11.14 9.68 -23.45
C SER A 13 -9.62 9.82 -23.50
N GLU A 14 -9.05 9.34 -24.59
CA GLU A 14 -7.64 9.51 -24.95
C GLU A 14 -7.31 11.00 -25.07
N ASP A 15 -7.04 11.64 -23.93
CA ASP A 15 -6.14 12.78 -23.83
C ASP A 15 -5.51 12.85 -22.44
N PHE A 16 -5.11 11.69 -21.92
CA PHE A 16 -4.15 11.66 -20.81
C PHE A 16 -2.74 11.71 -21.42
N GLY A 17 -2.35 12.88 -21.91
CA GLY A 17 -1.02 13.06 -22.52
C GLY A 17 -0.93 14.08 -23.66
N GLY A 18 -1.94 14.93 -23.88
CA GLY A 18 -1.87 16.01 -24.86
C GLY A 18 -1.13 17.22 -24.31
N ASN A 19 0.19 17.27 -24.56
CA ASN A 19 0.92 18.38 -25.22
C ASN A 19 0.62 19.79 -24.62
N TYR A 20 1.53 20.66 -24.14
CA TYR A 20 2.75 21.22 -24.72
C TYR A 20 3.49 22.01 -23.61
N SER A 21 4.60 21.47 -23.07
CA SER A 21 5.78 22.23 -22.58
C SER A 21 6.90 21.26 -22.15
N SER A 22 7.12 20.22 -22.96
CA SER A 22 7.79 18.98 -22.52
C SER A 22 9.31 19.09 -22.31
N ASP A 23 9.96 20.22 -22.60
CA ASP A 23 11.41 20.35 -22.41
C ASP A 23 11.77 21.15 -21.15
N THR A 24 10.89 22.05 -20.67
CA THR A 24 11.14 22.85 -19.47
C THR A 24 10.61 22.20 -18.20
N GLU A 25 9.42 21.58 -18.26
CA GLU A 25 8.81 20.92 -17.08
C GLU A 25 9.51 19.58 -16.77
N TYR A 26 10.00 18.88 -17.80
CA TYR A 26 10.82 17.68 -17.62
C TYR A 26 12.17 17.98 -16.94
N CYS A 27 12.79 19.13 -17.25
CA CYS A 27 14.01 19.57 -16.57
C CYS A 27 13.77 19.88 -15.08
N GLU A 28 12.67 20.57 -14.76
CA GLU A 28 12.30 20.88 -13.37
C GLU A 28 12.02 19.60 -12.56
N VAL A 29 11.32 18.63 -13.14
CA VAL A 29 11.01 17.35 -12.49
C VAL A 29 12.27 16.50 -12.27
N GLU A 30 13.16 16.41 -13.26
CA GLU A 30 14.42 15.67 -13.13
C GLU A 30 15.36 16.30 -12.08
N ASP A 31 15.37 17.63 -11.96
CA ASP A 31 16.12 18.31 -10.90
C ASP A 31 15.54 18.03 -9.51
N LEU A 32 14.21 18.01 -9.36
CA LEU A 32 13.53 17.62 -8.12
C LEU A 32 13.85 16.17 -7.74
N ILE A 33 13.81 15.24 -8.70
CA ILE A 33 14.16 13.83 -8.48
C ILE A 33 15.62 13.70 -8.04
N ARG A 34 16.53 14.43 -8.67
CA ARG A 34 17.95 14.40 -8.34
C ARG A 34 18.25 14.94 -6.94
N TRP A 35 17.51 15.95 -6.50
CA TRP A 35 17.60 16.48 -5.13
C TRP A 35 17.07 15.49 -4.10
N ASP A 36 15.90 14.90 -4.34
CA ASP A 36 15.30 13.87 -3.47
C ASP A 36 16.24 12.68 -3.29
N GLN A 37 16.84 12.18 -4.37
CA GLN A 37 17.83 11.10 -4.31
C GLN A 37 19.08 11.47 -3.51
N ALA A 38 19.56 12.72 -3.61
CA ALA A 38 20.71 13.18 -2.83
C ALA A 38 20.38 13.28 -1.33
N GLU A 39 19.18 13.75 -0.99
CA GLU A 39 18.68 13.81 0.38
C GLU A 39 18.49 12.41 0.96
N LEU A 40 17.90 11.48 0.20
CA LEU A 40 17.77 10.09 0.59
C LEU A 40 19.14 9.45 0.82
N ASN A 41 20.12 9.66 -0.05
CA ASN A 41 21.48 9.11 0.12
C ASN A 41 22.17 9.64 1.39
N TYR A 42 21.98 10.93 1.70
CA TYR A 42 22.49 11.51 2.95
C TYR A 42 21.80 10.91 4.19
N ASN A 43 20.47 10.75 4.13
CA ASN A 43 19.67 10.22 5.24
C ASN A 43 19.69 8.68 5.33
N TYR A 44 20.13 7.96 4.29
CA TYR A 44 20.19 6.50 4.27
C TYR A 44 21.14 5.93 5.33
N ALA A 45 22.13 6.72 5.76
CA ALA A 45 23.02 6.37 6.86
C ALA A 45 22.30 6.32 8.22
N ALA A 46 21.12 6.95 8.35
CA ALA A 46 20.24 6.76 9.48
C ALA A 46 19.55 5.40 9.31
N THR A 47 20.26 4.33 9.65
CA THR A 47 19.67 3.00 9.77
C THR A 47 18.55 3.09 10.80
N VAL A 48 17.30 3.18 10.33
CA VAL A 48 16.12 3.13 11.20
C VAL A 48 16.08 1.72 11.77
N GLN A 49 16.65 1.56 12.97
CA GLN A 49 16.60 0.30 13.69
C GLN A 49 15.19 0.17 14.27
N TYR A 50 14.32 -0.50 13.52
CA TYR A 50 13.00 -0.83 14.02
C TYR A 50 13.15 -1.77 15.21
N PRO A 51 12.44 -1.51 16.33
CA PRO A 51 12.41 -2.45 17.42
C PRO A 51 11.86 -3.79 16.92
N PRO A 52 12.31 -4.93 17.50
CA PRO A 52 11.69 -6.20 17.19
C PRO A 52 10.19 -6.08 17.47
N GLN A 53 9.37 -6.46 16.49
CA GLN A 53 7.93 -6.49 16.67
C GLN A 53 7.64 -7.40 17.86
N PRO A 54 6.71 -7.02 18.75
CA PRO A 54 6.32 -7.90 19.83
C PRO A 54 5.87 -9.22 19.22
N GLU A 55 6.27 -10.32 19.85
CA GLU A 55 5.71 -11.64 19.58
C GLU A 55 4.23 -11.60 20.00
N VAL A 56 3.39 -11.05 19.14
CA VAL A 56 1.96 -11.28 19.24
C VAL A 56 1.79 -12.76 18.91
N GLU A 57 1.17 -13.52 19.80
CA GLU A 57 0.63 -14.81 19.41
C GLU A 57 -0.40 -14.55 18.32
N PHE A 58 0.03 -14.57 17.05
CA PHE A 58 -0.84 -14.66 15.89
C PHE A 58 -1.38 -16.10 15.85
N GLY A 59 -2.13 -16.44 16.89
CA GLY A 59 -2.79 -17.71 17.06
C GLY A 59 -4.24 -17.60 16.66
N PHE A 60 -4.88 -18.75 16.45
CA PHE A 60 -6.33 -18.78 16.41
C PHE A 60 -6.88 -18.18 17.71
N PRO A 61 -7.85 -17.25 17.64
CA PRO A 61 -8.45 -16.65 18.83
C PRO A 61 -8.84 -17.75 19.81
N GLN A 62 -8.36 -17.71 21.05
CA GLN A 62 -8.69 -18.74 22.05
C GLN A 62 -10.16 -18.68 22.50
N THR A 63 -10.86 -17.62 22.14
CA THR A 63 -12.25 -17.38 22.43
C THR A 63 -12.98 -16.96 21.16
N CYS A 64 -14.11 -17.59 20.88
CA CYS A 64 -15.03 -17.10 19.86
C CYS A 64 -15.74 -15.83 20.37
N TYR A 65 -16.27 -15.01 19.47
CA TYR A 65 -17.07 -13.83 19.83
C TYR A 65 -18.30 -14.13 20.72
N CYS A 66 -18.74 -15.40 20.75
CA CYS A 66 -19.79 -15.90 21.63
C CYS A 66 -19.29 -16.37 23.01
N GLY A 67 -18.00 -16.25 23.33
CA GLY A 67 -17.38 -16.75 24.57
C GLY A 67 -17.11 -18.27 24.58
N GLY A 68 -17.44 -18.98 23.50
CA GLY A 68 -17.18 -20.41 23.36
C GLY A 68 -15.73 -20.74 23.00
N ARG A 69 -15.35 -22.01 23.21
CA ARG A 69 -14.04 -22.53 22.79
C ARG A 69 -14.01 -22.76 21.27
N PRO A 70 -12.95 -22.34 20.55
CA PRO A 70 -12.81 -22.53 19.11
C PRO A 70 -12.75 -24.00 18.76
N LYS A 71 -13.45 -24.39 17.68
CA LYS A 71 -13.34 -25.74 17.12
C LYS A 71 -12.18 -25.78 16.14
N LEU A 72 -10.97 -26.04 16.64
CA LEU A 72 -9.81 -26.28 15.79
C LEU A 72 -9.90 -27.69 15.20
N ALA A 73 -10.04 -27.80 13.88
CA ALA A 73 -9.94 -29.07 13.17
C ALA A 73 -8.49 -29.26 12.69
N THR A 74 -7.81 -30.30 13.18
CA THR A 74 -6.46 -30.65 12.72
C THR A 74 -6.56 -31.71 11.62
N SER A 75 -6.14 -31.38 10.40
CA SER A 75 -5.94 -32.36 9.34
C SER A 75 -4.58 -33.05 9.53
N HIS A 76 -4.56 -34.35 9.77
CA HIS A 76 -3.33 -35.14 9.75
C HIS A 76 -2.99 -35.51 8.31
N CYS A 77 -1.80 -35.14 7.84
CA CYS A 77 -1.23 -35.72 6.63
C CYS A 77 -0.66 -37.11 6.98
N LYS A 78 -0.89 -38.10 6.12
CA LYS A 78 -0.34 -39.47 6.27
C LYS A 78 1.01 -39.58 5.60
#